data_AF-A0A382H2T8-F1
#
_entry.id   AF-A0A382H2T8-F1
#
_cell.length_a   1.000
_cell.length_b   1.000
_cell.length_c   1.000
_cell.angle_alpha   90.00
_cell.angle_beta   90.00
_cell.angle_gamma   90.00
#
_symmetry.space_group_name_H-M   'P 1'
#
loop_
_entity.id
_entity.type
_entity.pdbx_description
1 polymer ?
#
loop_
_entity_poly.entity_id
_entity_poly.type
_entity_poly.pdbx_seq_one_letter_code
_entity_poly.pdbx_strand_id
1 'polypeptide(L)'
;ESVTRTLVEEERYLELSDRIMRNINLSTKLSKGRPFLFNEILHHTEFAAERATQKELTVALKPVFKRLLEIEPDLYRTRVWLAEATRGSNYQEAISNLDKAIELSEVDEQAYRVAIKIAKNNKDQQLAQLYCNKYAKAQSGGLSPELFYAGYPGAGLRELSVTFDENEKQVYSNSGLKLGEYRNYEFIPKKPFDFEELKLFLNVVPGTEIKIDNISFFTENGQRVIEAQNFMTTTKSAYDISNNLNSDLVLVSMGSNTEVINMRSVKIIEGIKKITIKMMFSRLPIAGRSVCQ
;
A
#
# COMPACT_ATOMS: atom_id res chain seq x y z
N GLU A 1 20.65 -0.90 -25.85
CA GLU A 1 20.59 -0.71 -24.39
C GLU A 1 20.46 0.78 -24.09
N SER A 2 19.54 1.21 -23.21
CA SER A 2 19.37 2.65 -22.91
C SER A 2 20.63 3.17 -22.22
N VAL A 3 21.15 4.34 -22.62
CA VAL A 3 22.36 4.91 -22.03
C VAL A 3 22.22 5.14 -20.50
N THR A 4 20.99 5.38 -20.03
CA THR A 4 20.69 5.44 -18.59
C THR A 4 21.06 4.15 -17.88
N ARG A 5 20.77 3.00 -18.49
CA ARG A 5 21.07 1.68 -17.92
C ARG A 5 22.56 1.46 -17.80
N THR A 6 23.32 1.75 -18.86
CA THR A 6 24.79 1.64 -18.86
C THR A 6 25.41 2.52 -17.77
N LEU A 7 24.96 3.78 -17.64
CA LEU A 7 25.49 4.69 -16.62
C LEU A 7 25.17 4.23 -15.18
N VAL A 8 24.01 3.61 -14.95
CA VAL A 8 23.65 3.03 -13.65
C VAL A 8 24.49 1.80 -13.35
N GLU A 9 24.68 0.90 -14.32
CA GLU A 9 25.50 -0.32 -14.18
C GLU A 9 26.98 0.00 -13.93
N GLU A 10 27.49 1.08 -14.52
CA GLU A 10 28.85 1.60 -14.30
C GLU A 10 28.97 2.54 -13.07
N GLU A 11 27.89 2.72 -12.29
CA GLU A 11 27.82 3.65 -11.14
C GLU A 11 28.21 5.11 -11.44
N ARG A 12 28.08 5.57 -12.69
CA ARG A 12 28.41 6.94 -13.16
C ARG A 12 27.30 7.95 -12.88
N TYR A 13 26.90 8.05 -11.61
CA TYR A 13 25.72 8.82 -11.19
C TYR A 13 25.84 10.34 -11.34
N LEU A 14 27.05 10.91 -11.28
CA LEU A 14 27.27 12.33 -11.55
C LEU A 14 26.96 12.68 -13.00
N GLU A 15 27.49 11.89 -13.94
CA GLU A 15 27.23 12.08 -15.37
C GLU A 15 25.77 11.81 -15.74
N LEU A 16 25.18 10.80 -15.09
CA LEU A 16 23.75 10.52 -15.22
C LEU A 16 22.89 11.70 -14.75
N SER A 17 23.23 12.28 -13.60
CA SER A 17 22.58 13.47 -13.04
C SER A 17 22.64 14.64 -14.02
N ASP A 18 23.83 14.94 -14.56
CA ASP A 18 24.01 15.99 -15.57
C ASP A 18 23.18 15.73 -16.83
N ARG A 19 23.12 14.47 -17.27
CA ARG A 19 22.33 14.08 -18.45
C ARG A 19 20.83 14.28 -18.21
N ILE A 20 20.31 13.85 -17.06
CA ILE A 20 18.90 14.05 -16.72
C ILE A 20 18.59 15.55 -16.60
N MET A 21 19.47 16.33 -15.97
CA MET A 21 19.34 17.79 -15.89
C MET A 21 19.30 18.45 -17.26
N ARG A 22 20.17 18.04 -18.20
CA ARG A 22 20.12 18.52 -19.59
C ARG A 22 18.78 18.22 -20.25
N ASN A 23 18.24 17.02 -20.05
CA ASN A 23 16.94 16.64 -20.61
C ASN A 23 15.79 17.49 -20.02
N ILE A 24 15.80 17.73 -18.71
CA ILE A 24 14.84 18.64 -18.05
C ILE A 24 14.92 20.04 -18.67
N ASN A 25 16.14 20.58 -18.81
CA ASN A 25 16.35 21.93 -19.33
C ASN A 25 15.96 22.08 -20.80
N LEU A 26 16.22 21.06 -21.64
CA LEU A 26 15.76 21.04 -23.02
C LEU A 26 14.24 20.95 -23.09
N SER A 27 13.65 20.05 -22.30
CA SER A 27 12.23 19.79 -22.34
C SER A 27 11.40 20.97 -21.81
N THR A 28 11.89 21.68 -20.79
CA THR A 28 11.27 22.92 -20.28
C THR A 28 11.36 24.09 -21.25
N LYS A 29 12.38 24.17 -22.12
CA LYS A 29 12.45 25.20 -23.17
C LYS A 29 11.42 25.01 -24.28
N LEU A 30 10.94 23.77 -24.47
CA LEU A 30 10.02 23.38 -25.54
C LEU A 30 8.55 23.47 -25.13
N SER A 31 8.23 23.64 -23.85
CA SER A 31 6.85 23.77 -23.35
C SER A 31 6.70 24.88 -22.31
N LYS A 32 5.56 25.59 -22.34
CA LYS A 32 5.17 26.50 -21.25
C LYS A 32 4.43 25.67 -20.19
N GLY A 33 5.12 25.24 -19.14
CA GLY A 33 4.55 24.43 -18.05
C GLY A 33 5.29 23.11 -17.85
N ARG A 34 4.55 22.01 -17.68
CA ARG A 34 5.13 20.66 -17.51
C ARG A 34 6.03 20.32 -18.72
N PRO A 35 7.25 19.81 -18.52
CA PRO A 35 8.16 19.47 -19.62
C PRO A 35 7.53 18.46 -20.58
N PHE A 36 7.72 18.64 -21.89
CA PHE A 36 7.21 17.74 -22.93
C PHE A 36 7.58 16.25 -22.70
N LEU A 37 8.77 15.97 -22.19
CA LEU A 37 9.30 14.62 -21.94
C LEU A 37 9.26 14.24 -20.45
N PHE A 38 8.41 14.89 -19.66
CA PHE A 38 8.46 14.77 -18.21
C PHE A 38 8.28 13.33 -17.70
N ASN A 39 7.38 12.54 -18.31
CA ASN A 39 7.20 11.14 -17.91
C ASN A 39 8.45 10.29 -18.18
N GLU A 40 9.13 10.49 -19.32
CA GLU A 40 10.39 9.78 -19.61
C GLU A 40 11.51 10.20 -18.67
N ILE A 41 11.58 11.50 -18.35
CA ILE A 41 12.54 12.04 -17.38
C ILE A 41 12.29 11.41 -15.99
N LEU A 42 11.03 11.36 -15.55
CA LEU A 42 10.68 10.70 -14.29
C LEU A 42 11.05 9.23 -14.31
N HIS A 43 10.72 8.50 -15.37
CA HIS A 43 11.04 7.09 -15.50
C HIS A 43 12.56 6.82 -15.41
N HIS A 44 13.39 7.60 -16.10
CA HIS A 44 14.85 7.48 -15.99
C HIS A 44 15.38 7.85 -14.60
N THR A 45 14.77 8.85 -13.97
CA THR A 45 15.14 9.27 -12.60
C THR A 45 14.80 8.18 -11.59
N GLU A 46 13.61 7.58 -11.71
CA GLU A 46 13.15 6.47 -10.88
C GLU A 46 14.04 5.25 -11.05
N PHE A 47 14.29 4.85 -12.30
CA PHE A 47 15.18 3.73 -12.60
C PHE A 47 16.55 3.87 -11.92
N ALA A 48 17.12 5.08 -11.96
CA ALA A 48 18.40 5.40 -11.34
C ALA A 48 18.32 5.44 -9.81
N ALA A 49 17.30 6.10 -9.25
CA ALA A 49 17.13 6.28 -7.82
C ALA A 49 16.88 4.96 -7.09
N GLU A 50 16.07 4.06 -7.66
CA GLU A 50 15.80 2.73 -7.10
C GLU A 50 17.02 1.81 -7.10
N ARG A 51 18.00 2.07 -7.97
CA ARG A 51 19.26 1.33 -8.08
C ARG A 51 20.44 1.97 -7.35
N ALA A 52 20.24 3.18 -6.80
CA ALA A 52 21.25 3.86 -6.01
C ALA A 52 21.36 3.22 -4.62
N THR A 53 22.11 2.12 -4.52
CA THR A 53 22.25 1.34 -3.29
C THR A 53 23.12 2.04 -2.25
N GLN A 54 24.06 2.88 -2.69
CA GLN A 54 24.98 3.64 -1.84
C GLN A 54 24.50 5.09 -1.66
N LYS A 55 24.81 5.67 -0.49
CA LYS A 55 24.38 7.03 -0.13
C LYS A 55 24.89 8.08 -1.13
N GLU A 56 26.13 7.92 -1.56
CA GLU A 56 26.86 8.85 -2.43
C GLU A 56 26.18 8.93 -3.80
N LEU A 57 25.67 7.80 -4.31
CA LEU A 57 24.95 7.71 -5.58
C LEU A 57 23.60 8.44 -5.49
N THR A 58 22.87 8.28 -4.38
CA THR A 58 21.63 9.04 -4.14
C THR A 58 21.90 10.55 -4.02
N VAL A 59 23.00 10.93 -3.37
CA VAL A 59 23.42 12.35 -3.23
C VAL A 59 23.74 12.96 -4.60
N ALA A 60 24.36 12.22 -5.52
CA ALA A 60 24.65 12.70 -6.87
C ALA A 60 23.38 13.10 -7.66
N LEU A 61 22.24 12.48 -7.36
CA LEU A 61 20.94 12.80 -7.98
C LEU A 61 20.17 13.94 -7.28
N LYS A 62 20.67 14.47 -6.15
CA LYS A 62 20.02 15.56 -5.41
C LYS A 62 19.62 16.76 -6.28
N PRO A 63 20.45 17.27 -7.22
CA PRO A 63 20.05 18.38 -8.09
C PRO A 63 18.84 18.06 -8.97
N VAL A 64 18.78 16.83 -9.49
CA VAL A 64 17.65 16.33 -10.29
C VAL A 64 16.37 16.32 -9.45
N PHE A 65 16.42 15.76 -8.24
CA PHE A 65 15.24 15.69 -7.38
C PHE A 65 14.69 17.07 -7.02
N LYS A 66 15.57 18.03 -6.68
CA LYS A 66 15.17 19.42 -6.41
C LYS A 66 14.50 20.04 -7.62
N ARG A 67 15.12 19.90 -8.80
CA ARG A 67 14.57 20.47 -10.03
C ARG A 67 13.22 19.87 -10.42
N LEU A 68 13.03 18.57 -10.22
CA LEU A 68 11.74 17.93 -10.45
C LEU A 68 10.66 18.44 -9.51
N LEU A 69 10.97 18.66 -8.23
CA LEU A 69 10.03 19.20 -7.25
C LEU A 69 9.74 20.69 -7.41
N GLU A 70 10.62 21.45 -8.06
CA GLU A 70 10.33 22.83 -8.51
C GLU A 70 9.28 22.85 -9.63
N ILE A 71 9.30 21.81 -10.49
CA ILE A 71 8.37 21.69 -11.63
C ILE A 71 7.03 21.10 -11.18
N GLU A 72 7.08 20.03 -10.39
CA GLU A 72 5.90 19.32 -9.88
C GLU A 72 6.12 19.00 -8.39
N PRO A 73 5.57 19.81 -7.49
CA PRO A 73 5.78 19.63 -6.05
C PRO A 73 5.26 18.30 -5.53
N ASP A 74 4.22 17.73 -6.13
CA ASP A 74 3.47 16.60 -5.54
C ASP A 74 3.99 15.22 -5.96
N LEU A 75 5.26 15.14 -6.35
CA LEU A 75 5.94 13.89 -6.66
C LEU A 75 6.36 13.14 -5.38
N TYR A 76 5.50 12.25 -4.88
CA TYR A 76 5.74 11.43 -3.68
C TYR A 76 7.15 10.80 -3.66
N ARG A 77 7.49 10.01 -4.70
CA ARG A 77 8.76 9.26 -4.74
C ARG A 77 9.97 10.20 -4.76
N THR A 78 9.89 11.29 -5.51
CA THR A 78 10.96 12.31 -5.56
C THR A 78 11.18 12.99 -4.22
N ARG A 79 10.12 13.25 -3.44
CA ARG A 79 10.27 13.76 -2.06
C ARG A 79 11.02 12.78 -1.17
N VAL A 80 10.66 11.49 -1.23
CA VAL A 80 11.34 10.42 -0.47
C VAL A 80 12.81 10.31 -0.86
N TRP A 81 13.13 10.34 -2.16
CA TRP A 81 14.52 10.28 -2.63
C TRP A 81 15.32 11.54 -2.25
N LEU A 82 14.71 12.73 -2.32
CA LEU A 82 15.36 13.96 -1.88
C LEU A 82 15.66 13.93 -0.37
N ALA A 83 14.76 13.38 0.44
CA ALA A 83 15.00 13.17 1.86
C ALA A 83 16.18 12.23 2.11
N GLU A 84 16.24 11.09 1.40
CA GLU A 84 17.36 10.15 1.51
C GLU A 84 18.68 10.79 1.07
N ALA A 85 18.67 11.61 0.02
CA ALA A 85 19.83 12.36 -0.48
C ALA A 85 20.28 13.49 0.48
N THR A 86 19.38 14.04 1.30
CA THR A 86 19.68 15.19 2.17
C THR A 86 19.95 14.80 3.61
N ARG A 87 19.59 13.59 4.05
CA ARG A 87 19.65 13.12 5.45
C ARG A 87 20.96 13.34 6.19
N GLY A 88 22.09 13.36 5.49
CA GLY A 88 23.42 13.58 6.08
C GLY A 88 23.90 15.03 6.07
N SER A 89 23.22 15.92 5.35
CA SER A 89 23.62 17.32 5.15
C SER A 89 22.62 18.31 5.72
N ASN A 90 21.33 17.97 5.73
CA ASN A 90 20.26 18.83 6.22
C ASN A 90 19.12 17.96 6.75
N TYR A 91 19.16 17.69 8.05
CA TYR A 91 18.19 16.84 8.74
C TYR A 91 16.75 17.37 8.61
N GLN A 92 16.56 18.69 8.82
CA GLN A 92 15.24 19.32 8.77
C GLN A 92 14.62 19.27 7.37
N GLU A 93 15.42 19.48 6.31
CA GLU A 93 14.96 19.35 4.93
C GLU A 93 14.53 17.91 4.61
N ALA A 94 15.25 16.92 5.13
CA ALA A 94 14.89 15.52 4.93
C ALA A 94 13.54 15.20 5.58
N ILE A 95 13.37 15.55 6.86
CA ILE A 95 12.11 15.32 7.59
C ILE A 95 10.94 16.06 6.93
N SER A 96 11.12 17.32 6.52
CA SER A 96 10.06 18.09 5.85
C SER A 96 9.61 17.45 4.54
N ASN A 97 10.52 16.87 3.75
CA ASN A 97 10.14 16.16 2.52
C ASN A 97 9.38 14.86 2.82
N LEU A 98 9.74 14.15 3.89
CA LEU A 98 9.05 12.91 4.28
C LEU A 98 7.65 13.19 4.81
N ASP A 99 7.47 14.22 5.62
CA ASP A 99 6.13 14.60 6.09
C ASP A 99 5.22 14.99 4.91
N LYS A 100 5.73 15.77 3.95
CA LYS A 100 4.99 16.07 2.71
C LYS A 100 4.69 14.84 1.86
N ALA A 101 5.62 13.88 1.79
CA ALA A 101 5.36 12.62 1.09
C ALA A 101 4.21 11.84 1.78
N ILE A 102 4.23 11.77 3.11
CA ILE A 102 3.17 11.12 3.91
C ILE A 102 1.82 11.83 3.74
N GLU A 103 1.80 13.16 3.65
CA GLU A 103 0.58 13.92 3.33
C GLU A 103 -0.02 13.55 1.97
N LEU A 104 0.83 13.29 0.96
CA LEU A 104 0.40 12.88 -0.37
C LEU A 104 -0.12 11.43 -0.41
N SER A 105 0.53 10.52 0.33
CA SER A 105 0.13 9.11 0.41
C SER A 105 0.52 8.52 1.76
N GLU A 106 -0.44 8.51 2.68
CA GLU A 106 -0.24 8.06 4.05
C GLU A 106 0.05 6.55 4.12
N VAL A 107 -0.56 5.76 3.23
CA VAL A 107 -0.42 4.29 3.23
C VAL A 107 0.89 3.78 2.62
N ASP A 108 1.59 4.60 1.82
CA ASP A 108 2.84 4.18 1.19
C ASP A 108 3.98 4.17 2.23
N GLU A 109 4.53 2.98 2.43
CA GLU A 109 5.49 2.70 3.49
C GLU A 109 6.87 3.33 3.27
N GLN A 110 7.22 3.74 2.05
CA GLN A 110 8.59 4.14 1.72
C GLN A 110 9.04 5.38 2.48
N ALA A 111 8.18 6.39 2.60
CA ALA A 111 8.47 7.58 3.38
C ALA A 111 8.75 7.25 4.86
N TYR A 112 7.95 6.37 5.47
CA TYR A 112 8.17 5.94 6.86
C TYR A 112 9.45 5.14 7.02
N ARG A 113 9.76 4.23 6.08
CA ARG A 113 11.01 3.45 6.12
C ARG A 113 12.23 4.37 6.08
N VAL A 114 12.22 5.38 5.22
CA VAL A 114 13.30 6.38 5.17
C VAL A 114 13.35 7.20 6.45
N ALA A 115 12.21 7.66 6.98
CA ALA A 115 12.15 8.41 8.22
C ALA A 115 12.72 7.63 9.42
N ILE A 116 12.31 6.37 9.58
CA ILE A 116 12.80 5.47 10.62
C ILE A 116 14.30 5.19 10.45
N LYS A 117 14.78 5.02 9.21
CA LYS A 117 16.22 4.86 8.91
C LYS A 117 17.02 6.08 9.33
N ILE A 118 16.51 7.29 9.05
CA ILE A 118 17.11 8.56 9.46
C ILE A 118 17.15 8.67 10.98
N ALA A 119 16.01 8.42 11.65
CA ALA A 119 15.90 8.48 13.10
C ALA A 119 16.88 7.50 13.78
N LYS A 120 16.91 6.24 13.32
CA LYS A 120 17.86 5.22 13.81
C LYS A 120 19.32 5.67 13.68
N ASN A 121 19.70 6.22 12.54
CA ASN A 121 21.08 6.66 12.30
C ASN A 121 21.50 7.83 13.19
N ASN A 122 20.54 8.66 13.63
CA ASN A 122 20.76 9.76 14.55
C ASN A 122 20.51 9.38 16.02
N LYS A 123 20.19 8.11 16.30
CA LYS A 123 19.78 7.63 17.63
C LYS A 123 18.59 8.40 18.21
N ASP A 124 17.71 8.90 17.34
CA ASP A 124 16.51 9.65 17.70
C ASP A 124 15.33 8.70 17.86
N GLN A 125 15.21 8.09 19.05
CA GLN A 125 14.17 7.11 19.33
C GLN A 125 12.76 7.75 19.30
N GLN A 126 12.64 9.01 19.71
CA GLN A 126 11.34 9.70 19.72
C GLN A 126 10.81 9.87 18.30
N LEU A 127 11.67 10.28 17.37
CA LEU A 127 11.29 10.41 15.97
C LEU A 127 10.97 9.05 15.33
N ALA A 128 11.76 8.02 15.62
CA ALA A 128 11.49 6.68 15.14
C ALA A 128 10.09 6.23 15.58
N GLN A 129 9.78 6.37 16.87
CA GLN A 129 8.50 5.97 17.43
C GLN A 129 7.33 6.81 16.90
N LEU A 130 7.53 8.10 16.65
CA LEU A 130 6.55 8.96 15.99
C LEU A 130 6.14 8.37 14.62
N TYR A 131 7.10 8.04 13.76
CA TYR A 131 6.80 7.52 12.43
C TYR A 131 6.26 6.09 12.45
N CYS A 132 6.71 5.23 13.37
CA CYS A 132 6.12 3.90 13.55
C CYS A 132 4.62 4.01 13.92
N ASN A 133 4.26 4.92 14.82
CA ASN A 133 2.88 5.14 15.24
C ASN A 133 2.01 5.76 14.15
N LYS A 134 2.56 6.69 13.35
CA LYS A 134 1.86 7.23 12.17
C LYS A 134 1.59 6.10 11.16
N TYR A 135 2.62 5.32 10.81
CA TYR A 135 2.49 4.21 9.87
C TYR A 135 1.43 3.19 10.29
N ALA A 136 1.40 2.80 11.58
CA ALA A 136 0.46 1.81 12.09
C ALA A 136 -1.02 2.21 11.94
N LYS A 137 -1.29 3.51 11.85
CA LYS A 137 -2.64 4.09 11.72
C LYS A 137 -2.98 4.51 10.28
N ALA A 138 -2.03 4.37 9.35
CA ALA A 138 -2.17 4.87 8.01
C ALA A 138 -3.24 4.13 7.20
N GLN A 139 -4.20 4.88 6.65
CA GLN A 139 -5.31 4.32 5.85
C GLN A 139 -5.64 5.11 4.58
N SER A 140 -5.08 6.32 4.43
CA SER A 140 -5.44 7.24 3.34
C SER A 140 -4.41 7.33 2.22
N GLY A 141 -4.86 7.70 1.03
CA GLY A 141 -4.02 7.73 -0.17
C GLY A 141 -3.71 6.32 -0.69
N GLY A 142 -2.77 6.22 -1.62
CA GLY A 142 -2.36 4.96 -2.24
C GLY A 142 -2.32 5.04 -3.76
N LEU A 143 -1.52 4.16 -4.37
CA LEU A 143 -1.50 3.99 -5.82
C LEU A 143 -2.82 3.34 -6.27
N SER A 144 -3.45 3.84 -7.32
CA SER A 144 -4.52 3.09 -7.98
C SER A 144 -3.92 1.86 -8.66
N PRO A 145 -4.34 0.63 -8.31
CA PRO A 145 -3.85 -0.57 -8.98
C PRO A 145 -4.14 -0.53 -10.49
N GLU A 146 -3.22 -1.02 -11.31
CA GLU A 146 -3.39 -1.08 -12.77
C GLU A 146 -4.58 -1.97 -13.17
N LEU A 147 -4.85 -3.03 -12.40
CA LEU A 147 -5.97 -3.94 -12.59
C LEU A 147 -7.07 -3.61 -11.59
N PHE A 148 -7.86 -2.63 -11.96
CA PHE A 148 -8.97 -2.15 -11.18
C PHE A 148 -10.23 -2.99 -11.46
N TYR A 149 -10.89 -3.55 -10.44
CA TYR A 149 -12.25 -4.05 -10.60
C TYR A 149 -13.17 -2.84 -10.78
N ALA A 150 -13.78 -2.70 -11.95
CA ALA A 150 -14.58 -1.52 -12.31
C ALA A 150 -15.65 -1.24 -11.23
N GLY A 151 -15.53 -0.10 -10.53
CA GLY A 151 -16.52 0.35 -9.54
C GLY A 151 -15.97 0.87 -8.20
N TYR A 152 -14.69 0.62 -7.89
CA TYR A 152 -14.04 1.10 -6.65
C TYR A 152 -13.19 2.38 -6.87
N PRO A 153 -12.88 3.18 -5.84
CA PRO A 153 -11.90 4.25 -5.93
C PRO A 153 -10.58 3.90 -5.20
N GLY A 154 -9.52 3.62 -5.96
CA GLY A 154 -8.11 3.58 -5.47
C GLY A 154 -7.73 2.46 -4.49
N ALA A 155 -6.42 2.25 -4.28
CA ALA A 155 -5.93 1.51 -3.12
C ALA A 155 -6.09 2.38 -1.87
N GLY A 156 -6.65 1.82 -0.80
CA GLY A 156 -6.88 2.54 0.44
C GLY A 156 -7.67 1.64 1.35
N LEU A 157 -7.15 1.35 2.56
CA LEU A 157 -7.68 0.40 3.54
C LEU A 157 -9.01 0.88 4.16
N ARG A 158 -10.01 1.15 3.31
CA ARG A 158 -11.23 1.90 3.60
C ARG A 158 -12.49 1.17 3.16
N GLU A 159 -12.41 0.40 2.09
CA GLU A 159 -13.53 -0.31 1.51
C GLU A 159 -13.27 -1.82 1.44
N LEU A 160 -14.30 -2.58 1.83
CA LEU A 160 -14.38 -4.02 1.67
C LEU A 160 -15.66 -4.33 0.91
N SER A 161 -15.56 -5.21 -0.07
CA SER A 161 -16.73 -5.66 -0.82
C SER A 161 -16.85 -7.15 -0.87
N VAL A 162 -18.08 -7.63 -1.03
CA VAL A 162 -18.39 -9.04 -1.16
C VAL A 162 -19.33 -9.30 -2.31
N THR A 163 -19.13 -10.42 -2.98
CA THR A 163 -20.15 -11.04 -3.84
C THR A 163 -20.44 -12.46 -3.36
N PHE A 164 -21.67 -12.88 -3.60
CA PHE A 164 -22.19 -14.20 -3.23
C PHE A 164 -22.56 -15.02 -4.46
N ASP A 165 -22.39 -14.48 -5.67
CA ASP A 165 -22.72 -15.16 -6.92
C ASP A 165 -21.45 -15.38 -7.77
N GLU A 166 -21.39 -16.52 -8.47
CA GLU A 166 -20.21 -16.88 -9.27
C GLU A 166 -19.92 -15.89 -10.40
N ASN A 167 -20.95 -15.18 -10.88
CA ASN A 167 -20.89 -14.26 -12.01
C ASN A 167 -20.57 -12.81 -11.60
N GLU A 168 -20.38 -12.57 -10.30
CA GLU A 168 -20.09 -11.29 -9.67
C GLU A 168 -21.09 -10.17 -10.06
N LYS A 169 -22.35 -10.55 -10.36
CA LYS A 169 -23.37 -9.61 -10.87
C LYS A 169 -23.84 -8.64 -9.79
N GLN A 170 -23.81 -9.08 -8.53
CA GLN A 170 -24.17 -8.25 -7.39
C GLN A 170 -23.00 -8.15 -6.42
N VAL A 171 -22.58 -6.92 -6.16
CA VAL A 171 -21.52 -6.61 -5.22
C VAL A 171 -22.05 -5.72 -4.11
N TYR A 172 -21.70 -6.07 -2.88
CA TYR A 172 -22.11 -5.38 -1.66
C TYR A 172 -20.88 -4.77 -1.01
N SER A 173 -20.83 -3.45 -0.91
CA SER A 173 -19.68 -2.71 -0.36
C SER A 173 -19.94 -2.22 1.06
N ASN A 174 -18.87 -2.20 1.86
CA ASN A 174 -18.82 -1.53 3.15
C ASN A 174 -17.65 -0.54 3.15
N SER A 175 -17.99 0.75 3.13
CA SER A 175 -17.05 1.86 3.29
C SER A 175 -16.97 2.25 4.76
N GLY A 176 -15.96 1.77 5.46
CA GLY A 176 -15.88 1.92 6.92
C GLY A 176 -14.82 1.07 7.59
N LEU A 177 -13.84 0.57 6.84
CA LEU A 177 -12.76 -0.23 7.40
C LEU A 177 -11.99 0.55 8.47
N LYS A 178 -11.72 -0.12 9.60
CA LYS A 178 -10.95 0.42 10.72
C LYS A 178 -9.79 -0.51 11.00
N LEU A 179 -8.62 0.07 11.28
CA LEU A 179 -7.43 -0.70 11.66
C LEU A 179 -7.39 -0.96 13.16
N GLY A 180 -6.76 -2.07 13.54
CA GLY A 180 -6.31 -2.37 14.90
C GLY A 180 -7.36 -2.93 15.85
N GLU A 181 -8.59 -3.18 15.37
CA GLU A 181 -9.66 -3.77 16.19
C GLU A 181 -10.56 -4.68 15.36
N TYR A 182 -11.17 -5.69 16.00
CA TYR A 182 -12.19 -6.51 15.36
C TYR A 182 -13.48 -5.72 15.18
N ARG A 183 -14.04 -5.78 13.98
CA ARG A 183 -15.33 -5.20 13.63
C ARG A 183 -16.18 -6.21 12.88
N ASN A 184 -17.48 -6.03 13.02
CA ASN A 184 -18.50 -6.78 12.30
C ASN A 184 -18.88 -6.00 11.04
N TYR A 185 -18.56 -6.55 9.87
CA TYR A 185 -18.93 -6.00 8.58
C TYR A 185 -20.20 -6.67 8.09
N GLU A 186 -21.27 -5.89 7.95
CA GLU A 186 -22.61 -6.38 7.63
C GLU A 186 -22.91 -6.23 6.14
N PHE A 187 -23.51 -7.29 5.57
CA PHE A 187 -23.93 -7.36 4.17
C PHE A 187 -25.35 -7.94 4.10
N ILE A 188 -26.26 -7.19 3.49
CA ILE A 188 -27.68 -7.55 3.36
C ILE A 188 -28.00 -7.79 1.88
N PRO A 189 -28.15 -9.06 1.44
CA PRO A 189 -28.54 -9.37 0.08
C PRO A 189 -29.94 -8.84 -0.25
N LYS A 190 -30.19 -8.49 -1.53
CA LYS A 190 -31.51 -7.98 -1.97
C LYS A 190 -32.65 -8.99 -1.78
N LYS A 191 -32.33 -10.28 -1.83
CA LYS A 191 -33.25 -11.38 -1.60
C LYS A 191 -32.55 -12.47 -0.79
N PRO A 192 -33.29 -13.27 -0.01
CA PRO A 192 -32.71 -14.45 0.61
C PRO A 192 -32.08 -15.38 -0.42
N PHE A 193 -30.96 -16.00 -0.07
CA PHE A 193 -30.25 -16.92 -0.95
C PHE A 193 -29.61 -18.06 -0.15
N ASP A 194 -29.28 -19.15 -0.84
CA ASP A 194 -28.56 -20.28 -0.24
C ASP A 194 -27.06 -20.05 -0.42
N PHE A 195 -26.34 -20.04 0.69
CA PHE A 195 -24.91 -19.73 0.70
C PHE A 195 -24.08 -20.97 0.40
N GLU A 196 -23.20 -20.83 -0.60
CA GLU A 196 -22.17 -21.81 -0.93
C GLU A 196 -20.77 -21.19 -0.87
N GLU A 197 -20.61 -20.03 -1.50
CA GLU A 197 -19.34 -19.33 -1.67
C GLU A 197 -19.52 -17.82 -1.51
N LEU A 198 -18.45 -17.15 -1.06
CA LEU A 198 -18.29 -15.72 -1.24
C LEU A 198 -16.90 -15.38 -1.77
N LYS A 199 -16.81 -14.23 -2.43
CA LYS A 199 -15.53 -13.58 -2.73
C LYS A 199 -15.51 -12.22 -2.05
N LEU A 200 -14.47 -11.98 -1.27
CA LEU A 200 -14.14 -10.68 -0.71
C LEU A 200 -13.18 -9.97 -1.66
N PHE A 201 -13.43 -8.69 -1.91
CA PHE A 201 -12.57 -7.81 -2.68
C PHE A 201 -12.03 -6.72 -1.75
N LEU A 202 -10.71 -6.60 -1.71
CA LEU A 202 -10.02 -5.74 -0.77
C LEU A 202 -8.90 -4.97 -1.46
N ASN A 203 -8.95 -3.65 -1.35
CA ASN A 203 -7.91 -2.76 -1.84
C ASN A 203 -6.87 -2.51 -0.74
N VAL A 204 -5.98 -3.48 -0.58
CA VAL A 204 -4.94 -3.49 0.46
C VAL A 204 -3.59 -3.03 -0.07
N VAL A 205 -2.77 -2.49 0.84
CA VAL A 205 -1.39 -2.08 0.58
C VAL A 205 -0.40 -3.12 1.15
N PRO A 206 0.86 -3.16 0.67
CA PRO A 206 1.84 -4.14 1.11
C PRO A 206 2.01 -4.14 2.63
N GLY A 207 2.10 -5.32 3.23
CA GLY A 207 2.23 -5.47 4.68
C GLY A 207 0.93 -5.29 5.45
N THR A 208 -0.22 -5.46 4.79
CA THR A 208 -1.52 -5.51 5.49
C THR A 208 -1.78 -6.93 5.99
N GLU A 209 -2.02 -7.06 7.28
CA GLU A 209 -2.52 -8.28 7.90
C GLU A 209 -4.05 -8.21 7.98
N ILE A 210 -4.71 -9.28 7.55
CA ILE A 210 -6.15 -9.45 7.56
C ILE A 210 -6.44 -10.66 8.45
N LYS A 211 -7.14 -10.44 9.57
CA LYS A 211 -7.63 -11.51 10.44
C LYS A 211 -9.13 -11.65 10.26
N ILE A 212 -9.59 -12.85 9.94
CA ILE A 212 -11.01 -13.21 9.86
C ILE A 212 -11.28 -14.20 10.97
N ASP A 213 -12.13 -13.83 11.92
CA ASP A 213 -12.49 -14.66 13.07
C ASP A 213 -13.59 -15.65 12.66
N ASN A 214 -14.76 -15.13 12.30
CA ASN A 214 -15.90 -15.94 11.93
C ASN A 214 -16.86 -15.20 10.99
N ILE A 215 -17.75 -15.99 10.38
CA ILE A 215 -18.84 -15.53 9.55
C ILE A 215 -20.16 -15.95 10.19
N SER A 216 -21.01 -14.96 10.48
CA SER A 216 -22.35 -15.13 11.01
C SER A 216 -23.38 -15.01 9.90
N PHE A 217 -24.20 -16.04 9.75
CA PHE A 217 -25.30 -16.14 8.80
C PHE A 217 -26.63 -16.03 9.53
N PHE A 218 -27.51 -15.14 9.08
CA PHE A 218 -28.83 -14.94 9.68
C PHE A 218 -29.91 -15.41 8.70
N THR A 219 -30.76 -16.32 9.16
CA THR A 219 -31.87 -16.91 8.41
C THR A 219 -33.19 -16.66 9.13
N GLU A 220 -34.31 -17.17 8.59
CA GLU A 220 -35.59 -17.17 9.31
C GLU A 220 -35.56 -18.04 10.58
N ASN A 221 -34.73 -19.09 10.57
CA ASN A 221 -34.67 -20.10 11.62
C ASN A 221 -33.64 -19.77 12.71
N GLY A 222 -32.93 -18.64 12.59
CA GLY A 222 -31.97 -18.16 13.59
C GLY A 222 -30.62 -17.76 13.01
N GLN A 223 -29.60 -17.76 13.87
CA GLN A 223 -28.22 -17.41 13.51
C GLN A 223 -27.35 -18.67 13.49
N ARG A 224 -26.53 -18.80 12.46
CA ARG A 224 -25.47 -19.80 12.36
C ARG A 224 -24.12 -19.10 12.28
N VAL A 225 -23.17 -19.51 13.11
CA VAL A 225 -21.80 -18.97 13.12
C VAL A 225 -20.85 -20.05 12.67
N ILE A 226 -19.93 -19.71 11.77
CA ILE A 226 -18.87 -20.61 11.29
C ILE A 226 -17.54 -19.87 11.42
N GLU A 227 -16.58 -20.47 12.13
CA GLU A 227 -15.21 -19.96 12.24
C GLU A 227 -14.54 -19.93 10.85
N ALA A 228 -13.73 -18.91 10.59
CA ALA A 228 -13.18 -18.66 9.26
C ALA A 228 -12.26 -19.80 8.77
N GLN A 229 -11.55 -20.47 9.68
CA GLN A 229 -10.70 -21.62 9.34
C GLN A 229 -11.46 -22.85 8.84
N ASN A 230 -12.76 -22.94 9.09
CA ASN A 230 -13.59 -24.05 8.61
C ASN A 230 -14.07 -23.86 7.16
N PHE A 231 -13.70 -22.76 6.52
CA PHE A 231 -13.96 -22.53 5.10
C PHE A 231 -12.80 -23.05 4.25
N MET A 232 -13.14 -23.52 3.05
CA MET A 232 -12.13 -23.75 2.01
C MET A 232 -11.77 -22.40 1.41
N THR A 233 -10.59 -21.88 1.76
CA THR A 233 -10.16 -20.53 1.38
C THR A 233 -9.06 -20.54 0.33
N THR A 234 -9.17 -19.66 -0.65
CA THR A 234 -8.08 -19.31 -1.58
C THR A 234 -7.95 -17.80 -1.69
N THR A 235 -6.74 -17.34 -2.02
CA THR A 235 -6.40 -15.92 -2.15
C THR A 235 -5.80 -15.67 -3.52
N LYS A 236 -5.90 -14.43 -4.00
CA LYS A 236 -5.24 -14.03 -5.25
C LYS A 236 -3.73 -13.86 -5.06
N SER A 237 -3.33 -13.25 -3.95
CA SER A 237 -1.93 -12.93 -3.67
C SER A 237 -1.52 -12.96 -2.20
N ALA A 238 -2.47 -13.06 -1.27
CA ALA A 238 -2.15 -13.08 0.16
C ALA A 238 -1.61 -14.44 0.60
N TYR A 239 -0.66 -14.41 1.54
CA TYR A 239 -0.13 -15.60 2.19
C TYR A 239 -0.98 -15.95 3.41
N ASP A 240 -1.37 -17.22 3.51
CA ASP A 240 -1.98 -17.76 4.72
C ASP A 240 -0.88 -18.10 5.74
N ILE A 241 -0.94 -17.44 6.90
CA ILE A 241 -0.04 -17.65 8.03
C ILE A 241 -0.81 -18.10 9.29
N SER A 242 -2.01 -18.65 9.09
CA SER A 242 -2.86 -19.15 10.17
C SER A 242 -2.13 -20.21 10.98
N ASN A 243 -2.40 -20.20 12.28
CA ASN A 243 -1.88 -21.20 13.21
C ASN A 243 -3.05 -22.05 13.70
N ASN A 244 -2.87 -23.38 13.70
CA ASN A 244 -3.86 -24.38 14.13
C ASN A 244 -4.32 -24.23 15.60
N LEU A 245 -3.74 -23.30 16.37
CA LEU A 245 -4.09 -23.04 17.77
C LEU A 245 -5.18 -21.97 17.94
N ASN A 246 -5.40 -21.11 16.95
CA ASN A 246 -6.40 -20.04 17.00
C ASN A 246 -7.49 -20.32 15.96
N SER A 247 -8.72 -19.86 16.16
CA SER A 247 -9.83 -20.00 15.19
C SER A 247 -9.74 -19.03 14.00
N ASP A 248 -8.83 -18.05 14.07
CA ASP A 248 -8.70 -17.00 13.08
C ASP A 248 -7.99 -17.48 11.81
N LEU A 249 -8.57 -17.17 10.66
CA LEU A 249 -7.84 -17.16 9.39
C LEU A 249 -6.99 -15.87 9.34
N VAL A 250 -5.67 -16.01 9.24
CA VAL A 250 -4.71 -14.89 9.22
C VAL A 250 -4.00 -14.83 7.88
N LEU A 251 -4.26 -13.77 7.14
CA LEU A 251 -3.71 -13.53 5.81
C LEU A 251 -2.79 -12.31 5.82
N VAL A 252 -1.68 -12.38 5.09
CA VAL A 252 -0.77 -11.25 4.86
C VAL A 252 -0.75 -10.92 3.39
N SER A 253 -1.18 -9.71 3.03
CA SER A 253 -1.15 -9.24 1.64
C SER A 253 0.11 -8.45 1.32
N MET A 254 0.64 -8.72 0.13
CA MET A 254 1.75 -7.97 -0.47
C MET A 254 1.29 -6.76 -1.28
N GLY A 255 -0.03 -6.53 -1.39
CA GLY A 255 -0.63 -5.26 -1.81
C GLY A 255 -0.20 -4.70 -3.17
N SER A 256 0.12 -5.56 -4.13
CA SER A 256 0.45 -5.13 -5.49
C SER A 256 -0.80 -4.87 -6.35
N ASN A 257 -1.97 -5.36 -5.95
CA ASN A 257 -3.27 -5.20 -6.62
C ASN A 257 -4.43 -5.42 -5.64
N THR A 258 -5.68 -5.26 -6.10
CA THR A 258 -6.87 -5.73 -5.37
C THR A 258 -6.70 -7.20 -5.00
N GLU A 259 -6.80 -7.49 -3.71
CA GLU A 259 -6.79 -8.82 -3.13
C GLU A 259 -8.20 -9.42 -3.26
N VAL A 260 -8.25 -10.70 -3.62
CA VAL A 260 -9.49 -11.46 -3.69
C VAL A 260 -9.37 -12.65 -2.77
N ILE A 261 -10.26 -12.74 -1.78
CA ILE A 261 -10.33 -13.87 -0.85
C ILE A 261 -11.60 -14.64 -1.17
N ASN A 262 -11.46 -15.83 -1.70
CA ASN A 262 -12.58 -16.73 -1.96
C ASN A 262 -12.75 -17.69 -0.78
N MET A 263 -13.94 -17.77 -0.22
CA MET A 263 -14.28 -18.65 0.90
C MET A 263 -15.51 -19.49 0.57
N ARG A 264 -15.33 -20.80 0.50
CA ARG A 264 -16.41 -21.77 0.25
C ARG A 264 -16.74 -22.55 1.51
N SER A 265 -18.03 -22.71 1.80
CA SER A 265 -18.50 -23.55 2.90
C SER A 265 -18.54 -25.02 2.47
N VAL A 266 -18.24 -25.93 3.40
CA VAL A 266 -18.36 -27.38 3.18
C VAL A 266 -19.81 -27.83 3.02
N LYS A 267 -20.77 -27.06 3.57
CA LYS A 267 -22.20 -27.32 3.48
C LYS A 267 -22.96 -26.07 3.05
N ILE A 268 -23.95 -26.25 2.18
CA ILE A 268 -24.89 -25.19 1.81
C ILE A 268 -25.63 -24.72 3.07
N ILE A 269 -25.80 -23.41 3.19
CA ILE A 269 -26.58 -22.78 4.27
C ILE A 269 -27.77 -22.08 3.65
N GLU A 270 -28.96 -22.59 3.90
CA GLU A 270 -30.17 -22.15 3.21
C GLU A 270 -30.76 -20.86 3.78
N GLY A 271 -31.39 -20.07 2.91
CA GLY A 271 -32.26 -18.96 3.30
C GLY A 271 -31.57 -17.80 4.02
N ILE A 272 -30.34 -17.46 3.64
CA ILE A 272 -29.56 -16.36 4.22
C ILE A 272 -30.16 -15.01 3.87
N LYS A 273 -30.54 -14.24 4.89
CA LYS A 273 -31.06 -12.87 4.78
C LYS A 273 -30.01 -11.81 5.05
N LYS A 274 -28.93 -12.17 5.76
CA LYS A 274 -27.87 -11.27 6.16
C LYS A 274 -26.61 -12.06 6.51
N ILE A 275 -25.46 -11.49 6.16
CA ILE A 275 -24.15 -12.00 6.54
C ILE A 275 -23.42 -10.94 7.34
N THR A 276 -22.71 -11.37 8.37
CA THR A 276 -21.78 -10.52 9.12
C THR A 276 -20.43 -11.21 9.19
N ILE A 277 -19.37 -10.52 8.78
CA ILE A 277 -18.01 -11.03 8.79
C ILE A 277 -17.25 -10.29 9.89
N LYS A 278 -16.75 -11.03 10.89
CA LYS A 278 -15.96 -10.44 11.98
C LYS A 278 -14.48 -10.45 11.58
N MET A 279 -13.92 -9.27 11.35
CA MET A 279 -12.57 -9.11 10.82
C MET A 279 -11.79 -8.02 11.55
N MET A 280 -10.47 -8.12 11.53
CA MET A 280 -9.54 -7.07 11.92
C MET A 280 -8.49 -6.86 10.82
N PHE A 281 -8.17 -5.61 10.56
CA PHE A 281 -7.10 -5.21 9.64
C PHE A 281 -5.99 -4.55 10.43
N SER A 282 -4.73 -4.85 10.13
CA SER A 282 -3.59 -4.21 10.76
C SER A 282 -2.43 -3.98 9.78
N ARG A 283 -1.56 -3.02 10.09
CA ARG A 283 -0.31 -2.81 9.35
C ARG A 283 0.81 -3.57 10.06
N LEU A 284 1.51 -4.44 9.35
CA LEU A 284 2.66 -5.15 9.91
C LEU A 284 3.81 -4.18 10.19
N PRO A 285 4.53 -4.32 11.32
CA PRO A 285 5.64 -3.44 11.64
C PRO A 285 6.71 -3.42 10.54
N ILE A 286 7.10 -2.22 10.12
CA ILE A 286 8.11 -2.00 9.07
C ILE A 286 9.55 -1.92 9.58
N ALA A 287 9.74 -1.99 10.90
CA ALA A 287 11.04 -2.02 11.56
C ALA A 287 11.02 -2.93 12.79
N GLY A 288 12.22 -3.32 13.24
CA GLY A 288 12.37 -4.17 14.42
C GLY A 288 11.86 -3.50 15.70
N ARG A 289 11.45 -4.31 16.67
CA ARG A 289 10.86 -3.84 17.93
C ARG A 289 11.74 -2.84 18.66
N SER A 290 13.07 -2.99 18.68
CA SER A 290 13.97 -2.06 19.35
C SER A 290 13.95 -0.64 18.76
N VAL A 291 13.47 -0.47 17.52
CA VAL A 291 13.36 0.82 16.84
C VAL A 291 11.97 1.44 17.03
N CYS A 292 10.93 0.62 17.05
CA CYS A 292 9.53 1.03 17.27
C CYS A 292 9.03 0.60 18.65
N GLN A 293 9.57 1.17 19.73
CA GLN A 293 9.11 0.95 21.12
C GLN A 293 8.26 2.12 21.63
#